data_AF-A0AAI9RD31-F1
#
_entry.id   AF-A0AAI9RD31-F1
#
_cell.length_a   1.000
_cell.length_b   1.000
_cell.length_c   1.000
_cell.angle_alpha   90.00
_cell.angle_beta   90.00
_cell.angle_gamma   90.00
#
_symmetry.space_group_name_H-M   'P 1'
#
loop_
_entity.id
_entity.type
_entity.pdbx_description
1 polymer ?
#
loop_
_entity_poly.entity_id
_entity_poly.type
_entity_poly.pdbx_seq_one_letter_code
_entity_poly.pdbx_strand_id
1 'polypeptide(L)'
;MNYYQVNVNFIENGEHMETQQCVAMKGNPVLAAVQLRGNTERLVRESIEPLGGTLNSVRTRKVSRKYFESNKELVILEGGH
;
A
#
# COMPACT_ATOMS: atom_id res chain seq x y z
N MET A 1 4.99 12.61 13.92
CA MET A 1 4.19 11.74 13.02
C MET A 1 5.05 11.36 11.83
N ASN A 2 4.98 10.12 11.38
CA ASN A 2 5.64 9.67 10.16
C ASN A 2 4.58 9.50 9.06
N TYR A 3 4.89 9.94 7.84
CA TYR A 3 3.99 9.83 6.71
C TYR A 3 4.61 8.91 5.67
N TYR A 4 3.82 7.98 5.16
CA TYR A 4 4.25 7.02 4.15
C TYR A 4 3.26 6.98 3.00
N GLN A 5 3.75 6.74 1.81
CA GLN A 5 2.94 6.22 0.72
C GLN A 5 3.15 4.71 0.63
N VAL A 6 2.06 3.97 0.55
CA VAL A 6 2.04 2.52 0.33
C VAL A 6 1.51 2.28 -1.07
N ASN A 7 2.24 1.48 -1.83
CA ASN A 7 1.81 0.98 -3.12
C ASN A 7 1.62 -0.53 -3.03
N VAL A 8 0.50 -1.03 -3.52
CA VAL A 8 0.21 -2.47 -3.57
C VAL A 8 -0.05 -2.85 -5.01
N ASN A 9 0.74 -3.79 -5.53
CA ASN A 9 0.54 -4.37 -6.85
C ASN A 9 -0.05 -5.77 -6.68
N PHE A 10 -1.15 -6.05 -7.35
CA PHE A 10 -1.82 -7.34 -7.32
C PHE A 10 -2.51 -7.65 -8.65
N ILE A 11 -2.88 -8.91 -8.84
CA ILE A 11 -3.71 -9.38 -9.93
C ILE A 11 -5.09 -9.70 -9.38
N GLU A 12 -6.13 -9.18 -10.01
CA GLU A 12 -7.53 -9.47 -9.71
C GLU A 12 -8.25 -9.72 -11.04
N ASN A 13 -9.00 -10.81 -11.16
CA ASN A 13 -9.70 -11.21 -12.40
C ASN A 13 -8.81 -11.28 -13.66
N GLY A 14 -7.52 -11.57 -13.49
CA GLY A 14 -6.54 -11.61 -14.58
C GLY A 14 -5.96 -10.25 -14.98
N GLU A 15 -6.36 -9.18 -14.31
CA GLU A 15 -5.89 -7.82 -14.58
C GLU A 15 -4.88 -7.35 -13.53
N HIS A 16 -3.86 -6.63 -13.98
CA HIS A 16 -2.85 -6.02 -13.10
C HIS A 16 -3.38 -4.70 -12.52
N MET A 17 -3.36 -4.62 -11.19
CA MET A 17 -3.83 -3.48 -10.42
C MET A 17 -2.70 -2.93 -9.56
N GLU A 18 -2.54 -1.61 -9.52
CA GLU A 18 -1.73 -0.92 -8.52
C GLU A 18 -2.61 0.03 -7.70
N THR A 19 -2.49 -0.03 -6.38
CA THR A 19 -3.07 1.00 -5.50
C THR A 19 -1.99 1.90 -4.96
N GLN A 20 -2.34 3.15 -4.68
CA GLN A 20 -1.48 4.11 -3.99
C GLN A 20 -2.28 4.79 -2.88
N GLN A 21 -1.77 4.75 -1.65
CA GLN A 21 -2.42 5.40 -0.51
C GLN A 21 -1.39 5.98 0.44
N CYS A 22 -1.64 7.19 0.94
CA CYS A 22 -0.83 7.78 1.99
C CYS A 22 -1.39 7.47 3.40
N VAL A 23 -0.52 7.11 4.34
CA VAL A 23 -0.87 6.71 5.71
C VAL A 23 0.01 7.46 6.72
N ALA A 24 -0.59 7.91 7.81
CA ALA A 24 0.10 8.54 8.93
C ALA A 24 0.31 7.53 10.07
N MET A 25 1.56 7.36 10.50
CA MET A 25 1.98 6.41 11.53
C MET A 25 2.67 7.11 12.69
N LYS A 26 2.35 6.71 13.92
CA LYS A 26 3.06 7.14 15.14
C LYS A 26 4.26 6.22 15.43
N GLY A 27 5.15 6.65 16.34
CA GLY A 27 6.25 5.83 16.83
C GLY A 27 7.56 5.95 16.04
N ASN A 28 8.46 5.00 16.27
CA ASN A 28 9.77 4.95 15.61
C ASN A 28 9.61 4.78 14.09
N PRO A 29 10.29 5.58 13.25
CA PRO A 29 10.09 5.54 11.80
C PRO A 29 10.43 4.21 11.13
N VAL A 30 11.44 3.49 11.61
CA VAL A 30 11.86 2.21 11.02
C VAL A 30 10.84 1.14 11.36
N LEU A 31 10.47 1.03 12.64
CA LEU A 31 9.46 0.07 13.09
C LEU A 31 8.09 0.34 12.45
N ALA A 32 7.69 1.61 12.33
CA ALA A 32 6.45 2.00 11.67
C ALA A 32 6.41 1.56 10.20
N ALA A 33 7.52 1.70 9.47
CA ALA A 33 7.59 1.29 8.06
C ALA A 33 7.51 -0.23 7.89
N VAL A 34 8.20 -0.99 8.76
CA VAL A 34 8.16 -2.46 8.76
C VAL A 34 6.76 -2.97 9.10
N GLN A 35 6.14 -2.42 10.15
CA GLN A 35 4.79 -2.77 10.57
C GLN A 35 3.76 -2.45 9.48
N LEU A 36 3.85 -1.26 8.87
CA LEU A 36 2.95 -0.86 7.79
C LEU A 36 3.04 -1.84 6.62
N ARG A 37 4.26 -2.15 6.13
CA ARG A 37 4.45 -3.08 5.01
C ARG A 37 3.90 -4.47 5.35
N GLY A 38 4.28 -5.04 6.50
CA GLY A 38 3.85 -6.38 6.89
C GLY A 38 2.34 -6.51 7.09
N ASN A 39 1.71 -5.49 7.71
CA ASN A 39 0.26 -5.46 7.88
C ASN A 39 -0.48 -5.33 6.55
N THR A 40 -0.01 -4.45 5.65
CA THR A 40 -0.62 -4.32 4.32
C THR A 40 -0.49 -5.62 3.53
N GLU A 41 0.69 -6.24 3.50
CA GLU A 41 0.87 -7.51 2.79
C GLU A 41 -0.08 -8.58 3.31
N ARG A 42 -0.16 -8.77 4.63
CA ARG A 42 -1.05 -9.74 5.24
C ARG A 42 -2.52 -9.47 4.91
N LEU A 43 -2.99 -8.23 5.13
CA LEU A 43 -4.40 -7.87 4.90
C LEU A 43 -4.82 -8.01 3.43
N VAL A 44 -3.94 -7.65 2.50
CA VAL A 44 -4.24 -7.78 1.07
C VAL A 44 -4.33 -9.24 0.67
N ARG A 45 -3.36 -10.08 1.07
CA ARG A 45 -3.41 -11.52 0.81
C ARG A 45 -4.69 -12.16 1.34
N GLU A 46 -5.01 -11.89 2.61
CA GLU A 46 -6.23 -12.38 3.27
C GLU A 46 -7.51 -11.97 2.51
N SER A 47 -7.49 -10.83 1.81
CA SER A 47 -8.64 -10.30 1.09
C SER A 47 -8.78 -10.85 -0.33
N ILE A 48 -7.68 -10.96 -1.09
CA ILE A 48 -7.72 -11.27 -2.53
C ILE A 48 -7.45 -12.73 -2.86
N GLU A 49 -6.62 -13.43 -2.09
CA GLU A 49 -6.26 -14.83 -2.40
C GLU A 49 -7.47 -15.78 -2.37
N PRO A 50 -8.43 -15.66 -1.43
CA PRO A 50 -9.66 -16.47 -1.45
C PRO A 50 -10.54 -16.23 -2.68
N LEU A 51 -10.38 -15.08 -3.34
CA LEU A 51 -11.10 -14.69 -4.55
C LEU A 51 -10.33 -15.05 -5.83
N GLY A 52 -9.19 -15.75 -5.71
CA GLY A 52 -8.32 -16.11 -6.83
C GLY A 52 -7.36 -15.00 -7.27
N GLY A 53 -7.28 -13.89 -6.52
CA GLY A 53 -6.31 -12.83 -6.73
C GLY A 53 -4.90 -13.20 -6.27
N THR A 54 -3.89 -12.49 -6.77
CA THR A 54 -2.48 -12.73 -6.42
C THR A 54 -1.79 -11.42 -6.02
N LEU A 55 -1.19 -11.37 -4.83
CA LEU A 55 -0.38 -10.24 -4.42
C LEU A 55 1.01 -10.33 -5.04
N ASN A 56 1.39 -9.32 -5.84
CA ASN A 56 2.70 -9.26 -6.48
C ASN A 56 3.73 -8.54 -5.59
N SER A 57 3.39 -7.36 -5.06
CA SER A 57 4.31 -6.62 -4.19
C SER A 57 3.63 -5.56 -3.34
N VAL A 58 4.26 -5.25 -2.20
CA VAL A 58 3.95 -4.08 -1.37
C VAL A 58 5.19 -3.23 -1.24
N ARG A 59 5.11 -1.96 -1.65
CA ARG A 59 6.19 -0.97 -1.53
C ARG A 59 5.77 0.12 -0.56
N THR A 60 6.66 0.52 0.33
CA THR A 60 6.43 1.64 1.25
C THR A 60 7.53 2.67 1.08
N ARG A 61 7.16 3.96 1.01
CA ARG A 61 8.13 5.06 0.96
C ARG A 61 7.75 6.14 1.95
N LYS A 62 8.73 6.72 2.64
CA LYS A 62 8.51 7.88 3.52
C LYS A 62 8.26 9.13 2.67
N VAL A 63 7.25 9.92 3.05
CA VAL A 63 6.87 11.15 2.33
C VAL A 63 6.80 12.34 3.28
N SER A 64 6.80 13.55 2.71
CA SER A 64 6.59 14.77 3.50
C SER A 64 5.13 14.91 3.92
N ARG A 65 4.86 15.71 4.95
CA ARG A 65 3.49 16.06 5.33
C ARG A 65 2.73 16.71 4.18
N LYS A 66 3.35 17.65 3.45
CA LYS A 66 2.72 18.33 2.30
C LYS A 66 2.27 17.33 1.23
N TYR A 67 3.12 16.34 0.94
CA TYR A 67 2.78 15.28 -0.01
C TYR A 67 1.61 14.43 0.50
N PHE A 68 1.65 13.99 1.77
CA PHE A 68 0.54 13.26 2.40
C PHE A 68 -0.77 14.03 2.26
N GLU A 69 -0.80 15.32 2.64
CA GLU A 69 -2.03 16.11 2.62
C GLU A 69 -2.60 16.28 1.20
N SER A 70 -1.77 16.18 0.17
CA SER A 70 -2.20 16.31 -1.23
C SER A 70 -2.63 14.97 -1.86
N ASN A 71 -2.31 13.85 -1.23
CA ASN A 71 -2.48 12.49 -1.79
C ASN A 71 -3.06 11.52 -0.75
N LYS A 72 -4.03 12.00 0.06
CA LYS A 72 -4.63 11.22 1.16
C LYS A 72 -5.55 10.11 0.65
N GLU A 73 -6.14 10.34 -0.51
CA GLU A 73 -7.13 9.45 -1.10
C GLU A 73 -6.48 8.20 -1.67
N LEU A 74 -7.22 7.09 -1.62
CA LEU A 74 -6.83 5.86 -2.31
C LEU A 74 -6.95 6.09 -3.80
N VAL A 75 -5.86 5.86 -4.53
CA VAL A 75 -5.85 5.83 -5.99
C VAL A 75 -5.73 4.37 -6.43
N ILE A 76 -6.56 3.97 -7.38
CA ILE A 76 -6.49 2.67 -8.05
C ILE A 76 -6.05 2.94 -9.49
N LEU A 77 -5.00 2.25 -9.93
CA LEU A 77 -4.43 2.33 -11.26
C LEU A 77 -4.63 0.98 -11.94
N GLU A 78 -5.48 0.95 -12.96
CA GLU A 78 -5.71 -0.21 -13.83
C GLU A 78 -4.55 -0.34 -14.83
N GLY A 79 -4.13 -1.57 -15.14
CA GLY A 79 -3.01 -1.84 -16.05
C GLY A 79 -1.63 -1.59 -15.43
N GLY A 80 -1.50 -1.81 -14.11
CA GLY A 80 -0.26 -1.61 -13.37
C GLY A 80 0.94 -2.36 -13.98
N HIS A 81 2.14 -1.80 -13.78
CA HIS A 81 3.41 -2.37 -14.26
C HIS A 81 3.88 -3.57 -13.44
#